data_AF-A0A958HFW5-F1
#
_entry.id   AF-A0A958HFW5-F1
#
_cell.length_a   1.000
_cell.length_b   1.000
_cell.length_c   1.000
_cell.angle_alpha   90.00
_cell.angle_beta   90.00
_cell.angle_gamma   90.00
#
_symmetry.space_group_name_H-M   'P 1'
#
loop_
_entity.id
_entity.type
_entity.pdbx_description
1 polymer ?
#
loop_
_entity_poly.entity_id
_entity_poly.type
_entity_poly.pdbx_seq_one_letter_code
_entity_poly.pdbx_strand_id
1 'polypeptide(L)' 'MTTTWPDSQDSWRDKRVIVTGGAGFLGSSVVERLRRRGAAEIIVPRSRDYDLRNGEAIR' A
#
# COMPACT_ATOMS: atom_id res chain seq x y z
N MET A 1 -28.89 0.96 -1.48
CA MET A 1 -27.80 0.98 -2.47
C MET A 1 -26.67 0.12 -1.92
N THR A 2 -26.55 -1.14 -2.38
CA THR A 2 -25.48 -2.04 -1.93
C THR A 2 -24.31 -1.92 -2.90
N THR A 3 -23.26 -1.20 -2.51
CA THR A 3 -22.00 -1.20 -3.25
C THR A 3 -21.37 -2.58 -3.10
N THR A 4 -21.40 -3.39 -4.15
CA THR A 4 -20.63 -4.64 -4.22
C THR A 4 -19.16 -4.28 -4.38
N TRP A 5 -18.44 -4.25 -3.26
CA TRP A 5 -16.99 -4.22 -3.29
C TRP A 5 -16.50 -5.54 -3.88
N PRO A 6 -15.53 -5.53 -4.80
CA PRO A 6 -14.97 -6.76 -5.32
C PRO A 6 -14.35 -7.56 -4.17
N ASP A 7 -14.33 -8.89 -4.30
CA ASP A 7 -13.72 -9.74 -3.28
C ASP A 7 -12.28 -9.27 -3.03
N SER A 8 -12.03 -8.91 -1.77
CA SER A 8 -10.74 -8.40 -1.34
C SER A 8 -9.63 -9.43 -1.51
N GLN A 9 -9.92 -10.73 -1.66
CA GLN A 9 -8.91 -11.74 -1.92
C GLN A 9 -8.34 -11.65 -3.33
N ASP A 10 -9.19 -11.61 -4.37
CA ASP A 10 -8.73 -11.60 -5.76
C ASP A 10 -8.29 -10.24 -6.25
N SER A 11 -8.77 -9.15 -5.62
CA SER A 11 -8.51 -7.79 -6.09
C SER A 11 -7.05 -7.32 -6.00
N TRP A 12 -6.23 -7.95 -5.14
CA TRP A 12 -4.83 -7.55 -4.95
C TRP A 12 -3.82 -8.39 -5.74
N ARG A 13 -4.25 -9.53 -6.29
CA ARG A 13 -3.37 -10.37 -7.10
C ARG A 13 -2.81 -9.56 -8.27
N ASP A 14 -1.51 -9.71 -8.50
CA ASP A 14 -0.77 -9.04 -9.59
C ASP A 14 -0.76 -7.50 -9.53
N LYS A 15 -1.18 -6.90 -8.41
CA LYS A 15 -1.12 -5.45 -8.21
C LYS A 15 0.24 -5.02 -7.68
N ARG A 16 0.70 -3.88 -8.19
CA ARG A 16 1.82 -3.12 -7.62
C ARG A 16 1.23 -2.06 -6.69
N VAL A 17 1.65 -2.07 -5.44
CA VAL A 17 1.06 -1.25 -4.38
C VAL A 17 2.14 -0.46 -3.66
N ILE A 18 1.92 0.84 -3.49
CA ILE A 18 2.74 1.67 -2.61
C ILE A 18 2.01 1.86 -1.27
N VAL A 19 2.72 1.66 -0.16
CA VAL A 19 2.19 1.84 1.19
C VAL A 19 2.99 2.92 1.92
N THR A 20 2.47 4.15 1.92
CA THR A 20 3.04 5.25 2.70
C THR A 20 2.85 4.97 4.19
N GLY A 21 3.89 5.22 5.00
CA GLY A 21 3.88 4.81 6.40
C GLY A 21 3.87 3.29 6.62
N GLY A 22 4.12 2.48 5.58
CA GLY A 22 4.06 1.01 5.63
C GLY A 22 5.07 0.35 6.59
N ALA A 23 6.08 1.09 7.07
CA ALA A 23 7.03 0.62 8.08
C ALA A 23 6.61 0.96 9.53
N GLY A 24 5.50 1.71 9.71
CA GLY A 24 4.98 2.09 11.02
C GLY A 24 4.00 1.06 11.60
N PHE A 25 3.36 1.41 12.72
CA PHE A 25 2.45 0.54 13.45
C PHE A 25 1.36 -0.11 12.56
N LEU A 26 0.38 0.67 12.11
CA LEU A 26 -0.70 0.15 11.26
C LEU A 26 -0.19 -0.30 9.89
N GLY A 27 0.74 0.48 9.32
CA GLY A 27 1.27 0.24 7.98
C GLY A 27 1.91 -1.14 7.84
N SER A 28 2.66 -1.59 8.85
CA SER A 28 3.32 -2.90 8.83
C SER A 28 2.31 -4.05 8.72
N SER A 29 1.20 -3.96 9.45
CA SER A 29 0.11 -4.93 9.41
C SER A 29 -0.64 -4.90 8.06
N VAL A 30 -0.75 -3.74 7.42
CA VAL A 30 -1.33 -3.61 6.07
C VAL A 30 -0.43 -4.27 5.04
N VAL A 31 0.88 -4.01 5.07
CA VAL A 31 1.87 -4.63 4.19
C VAL A 31 1.84 -6.16 4.32
N GLU A 32 1.80 -6.67 5.55
CA GLU A 32 1.71 -8.12 5.80
C GLU A 32 0.46 -8.74 5.17
N ARG A 33 -0.69 -8.08 5.30
CA ARG A 33 -1.95 -8.52 4.68
C ARG A 33 -1.92 -8.45 3.16
N LEU A 34 -1.33 -7.41 2.57
CA LEU A 34 -1.17 -7.30 1.12
C LEU A 34 -0.28 -8.41 0.56
N ARG A 35 0.80 -8.76 1.27
CA ARG A 35 1.65 -9.91 0.91
C ARG A 35 0.86 -11.21 0.91
N ARG A 36 0.08 -11.47 1.96
CA ARG A 36 -0.76 -12.68 2.05
C ARG A 36 -1.81 -12.77 0.94
N ARG A 37 -2.27 -11.62 0.43
CA ARG A 37 -3.25 -11.55 -0.67
C ARG A 37 -2.61 -11.59 -2.07
N GLY A 38 -1.29 -11.78 -2.16
CA GLY A 38 -0.62 -12.00 -3.44
C GLY A 38 -0.39 -10.73 -4.27
N ALA A 39 -0.26 -9.56 -3.63
CA ALA A 39 0.22 -8.37 -4.33
C ALA A 39 1.59 -8.64 -4.96
N ALA A 40 1.73 -8.37 -6.26
CA ALA A 40 2.95 -8.67 -7.02
C ALA A 40 4.14 -7.82 -6.58
N GLU A 41 3.90 -6.56 -6.23
CA GLU A 41 4.95 -5.68 -5.72
C GLU A 41 4.39 -4.79 -4.62
N ILE A 42 5.13 -4.67 -3.52
CA ILE A 42 4.79 -3.75 -2.44
C ILE A 42 5.98 -2.85 -2.16
N ILE A 43 5.81 -1.55 -2.41
CA ILE A 43 6.81 -0.52 -2.20
C ILE A 43 6.46 0.20 -0.89
N VAL A 44 7.45 0.25 0.02
CA VAL A 44 7.30 0.92 1.32
C VAL A 44 8.34 2.03 1.42
N PRO A 45 8.04 3.25 0.92
CA PRO A 45 8.99 4.35 0.99
C PRO A 45 9.25 4.73 2.45
N ARG A 46 10.51 5.05 2.77
CA ARG A 46 10.86 5.62 4.08
C ARG A 46 10.84 7.14 3.97
N SER A 47 10.36 7.79 5.02
CA SER A 47 10.31 9.26 5.09
C SER A 47 11.67 9.93 4.95
N ARG A 48 12.76 9.22 5.26
CA ARG A 48 14.14 9.71 5.06
C ARG A 48 14.57 9.78 3.59
N ASP A 49 13.99 8.91 2.75
CA ASP A 49 14.32 8.80 1.33
C ASP A 49 13.34 9.64 0.50
N TYR A 50 12.09 9.76 0.98
CA TYR A 50 11.01 10.51 0.34
C TYR A 50 10.22 11.30 1.39
N ASP A 51 10.48 12.60 1.50
CA ASP A 51 9.67 13.49 2.33
C ASP A 51 8.41 13.94 1.57
N LEU A 52 7.32 13.20 1.78
CA LEU A 52 6.02 13.45 1.15
C LEU A 52 5.34 14.76 1.58
N ARG A 53 5.93 15.52 2.51
CA ARG A 53 5.45 16.86 2.88
C ARG A 53 5.95 17.93 1.92
N ASN A 54 6.98 17.65 1.13
CA ASN A 54 7.49 18.56 0.12
C ASN A 54 6.60 18.50 -1.13
N GLY A 55 5.72 19.49 -1.30
CA GLY A 55 4.79 19.61 -2.43
C GLY A 55 5.47 19.64 -3.81
N GLU A 56 6.70 20.13 -3.92
CA GLU A 56 7.44 20.12 -5.19
C GLU A 56 7.97 18.72 -5.55
N ALA A 57 8.16 17.85 -4.55
CA ALA A 57 8.63 16.48 -4.72
C ALA A 57 7.49 15.47 -5.01
N ILE A 58 6.23 15.91 -4.93
CA ILE A 58 5.03 15.10 -5.19
C ILE A 58 4.22 15.72 -6.33
N ARG A 59 4.67 15.50 -7.57
CA ARG A 59 4.02 15.99 -8.80
C ARG A 59 3.34 14.87 -9.59
#